data_AF-A0A9X6R4K7-F1
#
_entry.id   AF-A0A9X6R4K7-F1
#
_cell.length_a   1.000
_cell.length_b   1.000
_cell.length_c   1.000
_cell.angle_alpha   90.00
_cell.angle_beta   90.00
_cell.angle_gamma   90.00
#
_symmetry.space_group_name_H-M   'P 1'
#
loop_
_entity.id
_entity.type
_entity.pdbx_description
1 polymer ?
#
loop_
_entity_poly.entity_id
_entity_poly.type
_entity_poly.pdbx_seq_one_letter_code
_entity_poly.pdbx_strand_id
1 'polypeptide(L)' 'MFWRVFPFLVFLGAFLIISPMLVPSFKSEMPLIYNFIKFFVFPSYICILIGSFFIAFKSRC' A
#
# COMPACT_ATOMS: atom_id res chain seq x y z
N MET A 1 -11.99 12.58 11.08
CA MET A 1 -11.39 13.01 9.80
C MET A 1 -10.55 11.90 9.14
N PHE A 2 -9.72 11.17 9.90
CA PHE A 2 -8.86 10.06 9.43
C PHE A 2 -9.56 9.03 8.53
N TRP A 3 -10.78 8.59 8.88
CA TRP A 3 -11.56 7.62 8.12
C TRP A 3 -11.95 8.04 6.69
N ARG A 4 -11.96 9.35 6.37
CA ARG A 4 -12.22 9.84 5.01
C ARG A 4 -10.97 9.78 4.12
N VAL A 5 -9.78 9.90 4.71
CA VAL A 5 -8.50 9.91 4.00
C VAL A 5 -7.95 8.49 3.84
N PHE A 6 -8.28 7.61 4.79
CA PHE A 6 -7.92 6.20 4.79
C PHE A 6 -8.23 5.47 3.47
N PRO A 7 -9.46 5.50 2.91
CA PRO A 7 -9.75 4.82 1.65
C PRO A 7 -8.93 5.36 0.49
N PHE A 8 -8.65 6.67 0.45
CA PHE A 8 -7.83 7.29 -0.61
C PHE A 8 -6.38 6.80 -0.54
N LEU A 9 -5.82 6.72 0.67
CA LEU A 9 -4.48 6.17 0.94
C LEU A 9 -4.40 4.68 0.58
N VAL A 10 -5.47 3.93 0.87
CA VAL A 10 -5.57 2.50 0.54
C VAL A 10 -5.59 2.28 -0.97
N PHE A 11 -6.42 3.03 -1.70
CA PHE A 11 -6.48 2.96 -3.16
C PHE A 11 -5.15 3.38 -3.82
N LEU A 12 -4.52 4.45 -3.32
CA LEU A 12 -3.25 4.93 -3.84
C LEU A 12 -2.12 3.91 -3.62
N GLY A 13 -2.06 3.31 -2.42
CA GLY A 13 -1.09 2.26 -2.11
C GLY A 13 -1.29 1.00 -2.97
N ALA A 14 -2.54 0.55 -3.12
CA ALA A 14 -2.86 -0.59 -3.98
C ALA A 14 -2.49 -0.33 -5.45
N PHE A 15 -2.78 0.86 -5.96
CA PHE A 15 -2.41 1.25 -7.34
C PHE A 15 -0.89 1.23 -7.55
N LEU A 16 -0.13 1.80 -6.62
CA LEU A 16 1.33 1.81 -6.66
C LEU A 16 1.96 0.41 -6.61
N ILE A 17 1.32 -0.54 -5.92
CA ILE A 17 1.79 -1.94 -5.83
C ILE A 17 1.44 -2.73 -7.10
N ILE A 18 0.23 -2.53 -7.63
CA ILE A 18 -0.27 -3.29 -8.78
C ILE A 18 0.33 -2.79 -10.10
N SER A 19 0.56 -1.48 -10.24
CA SER A 19 1.12 -0.86 -11.46
C SER A 19 2.43 -1.52 -11.95
N PRO A 20 3.47 -1.71 -11.11
CA PRO A 20 4.69 -2.38 -11.53
C PRO A 20 4.56 -3.90 -11.68
N MET A 21 3.49 -4.52 -11.14
CA MET A 21 3.22 -5.95 -11.33
C MET A 21 2.50 -6.24 -12.65
N LEU A 22 1.67 -5.31 -13.15
CA LEU A 22 0.97 -5.44 -14.44
C LEU A 22 1.88 -5.18 -15.65
N VAL A 23 2.94 -4.40 -15.47
CA VAL A 23 3.87 -4.06 -16.55
C VAL A 23 5.23 -4.70 -16.27
N PRO A 24 5.51 -5.90 -16.80
CA PRO A 24 6.77 -6.61 -16.54
C PRO A 24 8.02 -5.83 -17.00
N SER A 25 7.88 -4.92 -17.97
CA SER A 25 8.96 -4.03 -18.41
C SER A 25 9.49 -3.11 -17.31
N PHE A 26 8.66 -2.71 -16.32
CA PHE A 26 9.11 -1.89 -15.19
C PHE A 26 10.18 -2.60 -14.34
N LYS A 27 10.14 -3.93 -14.28
CA LYS A 27 11.13 -4.72 -13.55
C LYS A 27 12.51 -4.68 -14.20
N SER A 28 12.55 -4.54 -15.52
CA SER A 28 13.77 -4.50 -16.33
C SER A 28 14.30 -3.08 -16.52
N GLU A 29 13.42 -2.13 -16.82
CA GLU A 29 13.78 -0.76 -17.16
C GLU A 29 14.01 0.12 -15.93
N MET A 30 13.34 -0.20 -14.82
CA MET A 30 13.41 0.58 -13.57
C MET A 30 13.51 -0.33 -12.33
N PRO A 31 14.59 -1.13 -12.21
CA PRO A 31 14.73 -2.13 -11.13
C PRO A 31 14.78 -1.50 -9.73
N LEU A 32 15.31 -0.28 -9.60
CA LEU A 32 15.38 0.45 -8.33
C LEU A 32 13.99 0.84 -7.81
N ILE A 33 13.13 1.34 -8.69
CA ILE A 33 11.76 1.74 -8.35
C ILE A 33 10.93 0.50 -8.00
N TYR A 34 11.09 -0.59 -8.76
CA TYR A 34 10.46 -1.87 -8.46
C TYR A 34 10.85 -2.38 -7.06
N ASN A 35 12.15 -2.36 -6.73
CA ASN A 35 12.61 -2.75 -5.40
C ASN A 35 12.10 -1.80 -4.31
N PHE A 36 12.09 -0.48 -4.54
CA PHE A 36 11.54 0.47 -3.58
C PHE A 36 10.06 0.20 -3.28
N ILE A 37 9.25 -0.02 -4.31
CA ILE A 37 7.82 -0.35 -4.13
C ILE A 37 7.68 -1.68 -3.37
N LYS A 38 8.47 -2.69 -3.73
CA LYS A 38 8.40 -4.02 -3.11
C LYS A 38 8.85 -4.01 -1.64
N PHE A 39 9.92 -3.31 -1.31
CA PHE A 39 10.54 -3.34 0.02
C PHE A 39 10.05 -2.24 0.97
N PHE A 40 9.56 -1.11 0.45
CA PHE A 40 9.08 -0.01 1.28
C PHE A 40 7.55 0.14 1.22
N VAL A 41 6.97 0.24 0.02
CA VAL A 41 5.53 0.53 -0.14
C VAL A 41 4.66 -0.66 0.29
N PHE A 42 5.06 -1.89 -0.05
CA PHE A 42 4.31 -3.08 0.31
C PHE A 42 4.19 -3.32 1.84
N PRO A 43 5.28 -3.34 2.63
CA PRO A 43 5.17 -3.54 4.08
C PRO A 43 4.51 -2.36 4.78
N SER A 44 4.74 -1.12 4.34
CA SER A 44 4.07 0.05 4.93
C SER A 44 2.55 0.03 4.69
N TYR A 45 2.11 -0.41 3.51
CA TYR A 45 0.70 -0.63 3.20
C TYR A 45 0.06 -1.70 4.12
N ILE A 46 0.74 -2.81 4.36
CA ILE A 46 0.29 -3.86 5.30
C ILE A 46 0.15 -3.30 6.72
N CYS A 47 1.13 -2.54 7.21
CA CYS A 47 1.07 -1.91 8.53
C CYS A 47 -0.14 -0.97 8.67
N ILE A 48 -0.45 -0.19 7.64
CA ILE A 48 -1.60 0.73 7.63
C ILE A 48 -2.93 -0.05 7.67
N LEU A 49 -3.03 -1.15 6.93
CA LEU A 49 -4.20 -2.05 6.96
C LEU A 49 -4.39 -2.67 8.34
N ILE A 50 -3.34 -3.25 8.92
CA ILE A 50 -3.40 -3.90 10.24
C ILE A 50 -3.72 -2.87 11.33
N GLY A 51 -3.02 -1.73 11.34
CA GLY A 51 -3.26 -0.68 12.32
C GLY A 51 -4.70 -0.17 12.27
N SER A 52 -5.25 -0.02 11.07
CA SER A 52 -6.65 0.42 10.90
C SER A 52 -7.65 -0.66 11.29
N PHE A 53 -7.34 -1.94 11.07
CA PHE A 53 -8.14 -3.06 11.56
C PHE A 53 -8.20 -3.08 13.09
N PHE A 54 -7.05 -2.91 13.77
CA PHE A 54 -6.99 -2.83 15.23
C PHE A 54 -7.78 -1.63 15.79
N ILE A 55 -7.66 -0.46 15.16
CA ILE A 55 -8.43 0.74 15.56
C ILE A 55 -9.93 0.49 15.37
N ALA A 56 -10.33 -0.11 14.24
CA ALA A 56 -11.72 -0.45 13.97
C ALA A 56 -12.28 -1.42 15.01
N PHE A 57 -11.50 -2.45 15.36
CA PHE A 57 -11.89 -3.47 16.32
C PHE A 57 -12.00 -2.90 17.73
N LYS A 58 -11.00 -2.12 18.17
CA LYS A 58 -11.02 -1.43 19.46
C LYS A 58 -12.15 -0.41 19.59
N SER A 59 -12.60 0.20 18.49
CA SER A 59 -13.74 1.11 18.50
C SER A 59 -15.10 0.39 18.60
N ARG A 60 -15.15 -0.94 18.42
CA ARG A 60 -16.38 -1.75 18.48
C ARG A 60 -16.50 -2.63 19.74
N CYS A 61 -15.45 -2.72 20.55
CA CYS A 61 -15.49 -3.32 21.90
C CYS A 61 -15.66 -2.21 22.94
#